data_AF-A0A060CL55-F1
#
_entry.id   AF-A0A060CL55-F1
#
_cell.length_a   1.000
_cell.length_b   1.000
_cell.length_c   1.000
_cell.angle_alpha   90.00
_cell.angle_beta   90.00
_cell.angle_gamma   90.00
#
_symmetry.space_group_name_H-M   'P 1'
#
loop_
_entity.id
_entity.type
_entity.pdbx_description
1 polymer ?
#
loop_
_entity_poly.entity_id
_entity_poly.type
_entity_poly.pdbx_seq_one_letter_code
_entity_poly.pdbx_strand_id
1 'polypeptide(L)'
;SYSREDVVLKIARRLRALIEKEGNMKVYMTRNEDVFIPLKVRVAKAQKQRADLFVSIHADAFTSRQPSGSSVFALSTKGATSAAAKYLAQTQNASDLIGGVSKSGDRYVDHTMFDMVQSLTIADSLKFGKAVLEKMGHINNLHKNRVEQAGFAVLKA
;
A
#
# COMPACT_ATOMS: atom_id res chain seq x y z
N SER A 1 12.07 -21.30 -8.83
CA SER A 1 10.90 -20.40 -8.90
C SER A 1 10.96 -19.42 -7.75
N TYR A 2 10.84 -18.12 -7.97
CA TYR A 2 10.78 -17.11 -6.90
C TYR A 2 9.34 -16.99 -6.38
N SER A 3 9.15 -16.86 -5.07
CA SER A 3 7.83 -16.54 -4.49
C SER A 3 7.43 -15.09 -4.83
N ARG A 4 6.15 -14.74 -4.66
CA ARG A 4 5.70 -13.34 -4.87
C ARG A 4 6.35 -12.40 -3.85
N GLU A 5 6.53 -12.91 -2.65
CA GLU A 5 7.12 -12.26 -1.50
C GLU A 5 8.60 -11.93 -1.75
N ASP A 6 9.32 -12.81 -2.45
CA ASP A 6 10.69 -12.59 -2.92
C ASP A 6 10.77 -11.45 -3.94
N VAL A 7 9.83 -11.41 -4.89
CA VAL A 7 9.79 -10.37 -5.93
C VAL A 7 9.53 -9.01 -5.29
N VAL A 8 8.53 -8.91 -4.41
CA VAL A 8 8.22 -7.68 -3.67
C VAL A 8 9.41 -7.21 -2.84
N LEU A 9 10.08 -8.12 -2.11
CA LEU A 9 11.23 -7.76 -1.27
C LEU A 9 12.42 -7.28 -2.11
N LYS A 10 12.68 -7.89 -3.28
CA LYS A 10 13.71 -7.42 -4.22
C LYS A 10 13.42 -6.03 -4.76
N ILE A 11 12.17 -5.77 -5.16
CA ILE A 11 11.74 -4.42 -5.61
C ILE A 11 11.92 -3.41 -4.49
N ALA A 12 11.48 -3.72 -3.27
CA ALA A 12 11.59 -2.84 -2.11
C ALA A 12 13.05 -2.54 -1.74
N ARG A 13 13.94 -3.54 -1.77
CA ARG A 13 15.38 -3.36 -1.52
C ARG A 13 16.04 -2.49 -2.60
N ARG A 14 15.66 -2.67 -3.87
CA ARG A 14 16.16 -1.82 -4.97
C ARG A 14 15.69 -0.37 -4.82
N LEU A 15 14.42 -0.17 -4.48
CA LEU A 15 13.88 1.17 -4.20
C LEU A 15 14.61 1.82 -3.03
N ARG A 16 14.80 1.08 -1.92
CA ARG A 16 15.58 1.54 -0.78
C ARG A 16 16.98 2.00 -1.19
N ALA A 17 17.71 1.18 -1.93
CA ALA A 17 19.08 1.50 -2.35
C ALA A 17 19.15 2.72 -3.29
N LEU A 18 18.06 3.06 -3.99
CA LEU A 18 17.96 4.29 -4.77
C LEU A 18 17.70 5.49 -3.86
N ILE A 19 16.74 5.37 -2.92
CA ILE A 19 16.42 6.45 -1.96
C ILE A 19 17.61 6.77 -1.06
N GLU A 20 18.39 5.78 -0.63
CA GLU A 20 19.59 6.00 0.21
C GLU A 20 20.68 6.83 -0.50
N LYS A 21 20.60 6.99 -1.82
CA LYS A 21 21.51 7.86 -2.60
C LYS A 21 21.01 9.30 -2.67
N GLU A 22 19.75 9.56 -2.31
CA GLU A 22 19.17 10.90 -2.29
C GLU A 22 19.48 11.55 -0.94
N GLY A 23 20.34 12.58 -0.94
CA GLY A 23 20.87 13.19 0.29
C GLY A 23 19.83 13.85 1.20
N ASN A 24 18.62 14.09 0.71
CA ASN A 24 17.50 14.68 1.46
C ASN A 24 16.42 13.66 1.85
N MET A 25 16.64 12.36 1.64
CA MET A 25 15.65 11.32 1.93
C MET A 25 16.18 10.31 2.94
N LYS A 26 15.25 9.76 3.74
CA LYS A 26 15.51 8.64 4.64
C LYS A 26 14.47 7.56 4.41
N VAL A 27 14.91 6.31 4.37
CA VAL A 27 14.05 5.16 4.10
C VAL A 27 14.12 4.15 5.23
N TYR A 28 12.95 3.64 5.61
CA TYR A 28 12.79 2.54 6.55
C TYR A 28 11.94 1.45 5.90
N MET A 29 12.28 0.19 6.15
CA MET A 29 11.49 -0.95 5.67
C MET A 29 10.69 -1.56 6.81
N THR A 30 9.45 -1.97 6.55
CA THR A 30 8.63 -2.70 7.53
C THR A 30 9.16 -4.11 7.79
N ARG A 31 9.83 -4.71 6.80
CA ARG A 31 10.65 -5.93 6.86
C ARG A 31 11.82 -5.83 5.87
N ASN A 32 12.95 -6.45 6.17
CA ASN A 32 14.08 -6.61 5.24
C ASN A 32 14.50 -8.08 5.08
N GLU A 33 13.60 -9.00 5.41
CA GLU A 33 13.79 -10.45 5.37
C GLU A 33 12.42 -11.10 5.09
N ASP A 34 12.43 -12.40 4.83
CA ASP A 34 11.21 -13.15 4.53
C ASP A 34 10.46 -13.53 5.81
N VAL A 35 9.88 -12.52 6.44
CA VAL A 35 9.08 -12.66 7.66
C VAL A 35 7.72 -12.00 7.48
N PHE A 36 6.71 -12.63 8.06
CA PHE A 36 5.37 -12.06 8.12
C PHE A 36 5.31 -10.89 9.12
N ILE A 37 4.80 -9.74 8.67
CA ILE A 37 4.52 -8.58 9.53
C ILE A 37 3.02 -8.26 9.44
N PRO A 38 2.27 -8.26 10.56
CA PRO A 38 0.84 -7.94 10.57
C PRO A 38 0.57 -6.53 10.03
N LEU A 39 -0.57 -6.31 9.39
CA LEU A 39 -0.90 -5.03 8.74
C LEU A 39 -0.87 -3.86 9.72
N LYS A 40 -1.46 -4.01 10.91
CA LYS A 40 -1.43 -2.97 11.97
C LYS A 40 0.00 -2.64 12.42
N VAL A 41 0.90 -3.63 12.46
CA VAL A 41 2.30 -3.42 12.85
C VAL A 41 3.04 -2.62 11.78
N ARG A 42 2.72 -2.81 10.49
CA ARG A 42 3.30 -2.01 9.39
C ARG A 42 2.96 -0.53 9.54
N VAL A 43 1.68 -0.24 9.81
CA VAL A 43 1.19 1.13 10.06
C VAL A 43 1.87 1.73 11.29
N ALA A 44 1.89 1.00 12.41
CA ALA A 44 2.52 1.46 13.65
C ALA A 44 4.02 1.74 13.48
N LYS A 45 4.74 0.93 12.67
CA LYS A 45 6.14 1.20 12.33
C LYS A 45 6.30 2.53 11.57
N ALA A 46 5.43 2.82 10.61
CA ALA A 46 5.48 4.08 9.85
C ALA A 46 5.24 5.30 10.76
N GLN A 47 4.21 5.23 11.62
CA GLN A 47 3.91 6.27 12.61
C GLN A 47 5.07 6.47 13.59
N LYS A 48 5.65 5.38 14.12
CA LYS A 48 6.78 5.43 15.06
C LYS A 48 8.01 6.10 14.44
N GLN A 49 8.24 5.90 13.14
CA GLN A 49 9.34 6.54 12.42
C GLN A 49 9.00 7.96 11.93
N ARG A 50 7.79 8.47 12.20
CA ARG A 50 7.29 9.76 11.70
C ARG A 50 7.47 9.87 10.19
N ALA A 51 7.12 8.81 9.45
CA ALA A 51 7.30 8.78 8.02
C ALA A 51 6.37 9.79 7.33
N ASP A 52 6.94 10.63 6.46
CA ASP A 52 6.16 11.57 5.63
C ASP A 52 5.38 10.86 4.52
N LEU A 53 5.90 9.72 4.04
CA LEU A 53 5.28 8.87 3.02
C LEU A 53 5.32 7.40 3.44
N PHE A 54 4.22 6.70 3.20
CA PHE A 54 4.13 5.25 3.35
C PHE A 54 3.78 4.59 2.02
N VAL A 55 4.63 3.68 1.55
CA VAL A 55 4.44 2.94 0.30
C VAL A 55 4.38 1.44 0.60
N SER A 56 3.22 0.83 0.33
CA SER A 56 3.06 -0.63 0.36
C SER A 56 3.24 -1.21 -1.04
N ILE A 57 4.21 -2.11 -1.22
CA ILE A 57 4.55 -2.72 -2.51
C ILE A 57 3.95 -4.12 -2.56
N HIS A 58 3.24 -4.45 -3.64
CA HIS A 58 2.60 -5.73 -3.86
C HIS A 58 2.87 -6.22 -5.29
N ALA A 59 2.92 -7.55 -5.46
CA ALA A 59 2.99 -8.22 -6.75
C ALA A 59 1.83 -9.19 -6.83
N ASP A 60 0.64 -8.65 -7.10
CA ASP A 60 -0.59 -9.43 -7.03
C ASP A 60 -0.89 -10.11 -8.36
N ALA A 61 -1.36 -11.36 -8.27
CA ALA A 61 -1.93 -12.07 -9.38
C ALA A 61 -3.44 -11.86 -9.33
N PHE A 62 -4.00 -11.19 -10.34
CA PHE A 62 -5.43 -11.32 -10.57
C PHE A 62 -5.73 -12.80 -10.90
N THR A 63 -6.86 -13.31 -10.43
CA THR A 63 -7.31 -14.70 -10.66
C THR A 63 -7.61 -15.01 -12.14
N SER A 64 -7.55 -13.99 -13.00
CA SER A 64 -7.63 -14.09 -14.45
C SER A 64 -6.27 -13.75 -15.07
N ARG A 65 -5.88 -14.43 -16.15
CA ARG A 65 -4.65 -14.14 -16.92
C ARG A 65 -4.73 -12.83 -17.74
N GLN A 66 -5.88 -12.14 -17.73
CA GLN A 66 -6.18 -10.99 -18.61
C GLN A 66 -5.81 -9.62 -18.00
N PRO A 67 -6.02 -9.36 -16.69
CA PRO A 67 -5.47 -8.17 -16.04
C PRO A 67 -3.94 -8.26 -15.97
N SER A 68 -3.26 -7.48 -16.79
CA SER A 68 -1.81 -7.27 -16.70
C SER A 68 -1.52 -5.78 -16.60
N GLY A 69 -0.31 -5.46 -16.14
CA GLY A 69 0.14 -4.08 -15.98
C GLY A 69 0.10 -3.59 -14.54
N SER A 70 0.74 -2.45 -14.34
CA SER A 70 0.91 -1.83 -13.03
C SER A 70 -0.32 -1.03 -12.60
N SER A 71 -0.57 -0.95 -11.29
CA SER A 71 -1.62 -0.14 -10.69
C SER A 71 -1.11 0.57 -9.44
N VAL A 72 -1.70 1.72 -9.14
CA VAL A 72 -1.47 2.47 -7.90
C VAL A 72 -2.81 2.65 -7.19
N PHE A 73 -2.82 2.42 -5.88
CA PHE A 73 -4.01 2.52 -5.04
C PHE A 73 -3.78 3.51 -3.90
N ALA A 74 -4.83 4.24 -3.52
CA ALA A 74 -4.90 5.06 -2.31
C ALA A 74 -6.07 4.61 -1.41
N LEU A 75 -6.10 5.09 -0.17
CA LEU A 75 -7.19 4.79 0.75
C LEU A 75 -8.50 5.42 0.26
N SER A 76 -9.61 4.70 0.43
CA SER A 76 -10.96 5.27 0.47
C SER A 76 -11.72 4.72 1.68
N THR A 77 -12.40 5.63 2.39
CA THR A 77 -13.35 5.31 3.46
C THR A 77 -14.81 5.28 3.00
N LYS A 78 -15.09 5.74 1.76
CA LYS A 78 -16.44 5.91 1.22
C LYS A 78 -16.83 4.84 0.18
N GLY A 79 -15.93 3.92 -0.13
CA GLY A 79 -16.16 2.85 -1.11
C GLY A 79 -15.05 2.74 -2.15
N ALA A 80 -14.99 1.59 -2.83
CA ALA A 80 -13.97 1.34 -3.83
C ALA A 80 -14.32 1.96 -5.19
N THR A 81 -13.33 2.43 -5.94
CA THR A 81 -13.50 3.02 -7.28
C THR A 81 -13.85 1.99 -8.35
N SER A 82 -13.67 0.69 -8.07
CA SER A 82 -14.04 -0.41 -8.96
C SER A 82 -14.24 -1.71 -8.19
N ALA A 83 -14.91 -2.68 -8.81
CA ALA A 83 -15.03 -4.03 -8.28
C ALA A 83 -13.66 -4.71 -8.11
N ALA A 84 -12.72 -4.45 -9.02
CA ALA A 84 -11.36 -4.97 -8.94
C ALA A 84 -10.61 -4.41 -7.72
N ALA A 85 -10.68 -3.09 -7.49
CA ALA A 85 -10.10 -2.45 -6.31
C ALA A 85 -10.74 -2.96 -5.01
N LYS A 86 -12.06 -3.18 -5.00
CA LYS A 86 -12.77 -3.77 -3.86
C LYS A 86 -12.27 -5.18 -3.55
N TYR A 87 -12.21 -6.04 -4.57
CA TYR A 87 -11.75 -7.42 -4.45
C TYR A 87 -10.31 -7.46 -3.94
N LEU A 88 -9.43 -6.63 -4.50
CA LEU A 88 -8.04 -6.57 -4.07
C LEU A 88 -7.89 -6.11 -2.62
N ALA A 89 -8.63 -5.09 -2.20
CA ALA A 89 -8.61 -4.68 -0.79
C ALA A 89 -9.08 -5.80 0.14
N GLN A 90 -10.09 -6.58 -0.25
CA GLN A 90 -10.57 -7.72 0.55
C GLN A 90 -9.51 -8.82 0.69
N THR A 91 -8.84 -9.20 -0.40
CA THR A 91 -7.81 -10.23 -0.37
C THR A 91 -6.57 -9.77 0.41
N GLN A 92 -6.13 -8.53 0.21
CA GLN A 92 -4.99 -7.98 0.96
C GLN A 92 -5.29 -7.83 2.45
N ASN A 93 -6.50 -7.42 2.82
CA ASN A 93 -6.91 -7.29 4.22
C ASN A 93 -7.03 -8.64 4.95
N ALA A 94 -7.15 -9.75 4.20
CA ALA A 94 -7.16 -11.10 4.77
C ALA A 94 -5.75 -11.64 5.10
N SER A 95 -4.68 -10.90 4.76
CA SER A 95 -3.30 -11.32 5.01
C SER A 95 -3.01 -11.64 6.49
N ASP A 96 -3.60 -10.88 7.42
CA ASP A 96 -3.44 -11.13 8.86
C ASP A 96 -4.02 -12.48 9.30
N LEU A 97 -5.14 -12.91 8.70
CA LEU A 97 -5.74 -14.22 8.96
C LEU A 97 -4.86 -15.36 8.44
N ILE A 98 -4.30 -15.17 7.24
CA ILE A 98 -3.38 -16.13 6.62
C ILE A 98 -2.08 -16.26 7.44
N GLY A 99 -1.59 -15.15 7.99
CA GLY A 99 -0.40 -15.09 8.85
C GLY A 99 -0.64 -15.53 10.31
N GLY A 100 -1.83 -16.05 10.65
CA GLY A 100 -2.13 -16.58 11.99
C GLY A 100 -2.44 -15.51 13.05
N VAL A 101 -2.72 -14.27 12.66
CA VAL A 101 -3.07 -13.18 13.58
C VAL A 101 -4.58 -13.12 13.76
N SER A 102 -5.05 -13.28 15.00
CA SER A 102 -6.46 -13.12 15.36
C SER A 102 -6.89 -11.65 15.20
N LYS A 103 -8.10 -11.40 14.68
CA LYS A 103 -8.70 -10.05 14.66
C LYS A 103 -8.95 -9.58 16.11
N SER A 104 -7.99 -8.90 16.71
CA SER A 104 -8.25 -8.06 17.88
C SER A 104 -9.04 -6.83 17.42
N GLY A 105 -10.34 -6.87 17.67
CA GLY A 105 -11.22 -5.71 17.52
C GLY A 105 -10.81 -4.65 18.52
N ASP A 106 -10.77 -3.39 18.06
CA ASP A 106 -10.89 -2.29 19.00
C ASP A 106 -11.55 -1.07 18.40
N ARG A 107 -12.19 -0.33 19.31
CA ARG A 107 -13.32 0.57 19.16
C ARG A 107 -12.94 2.01 18.82
N TYR A 108 -13.93 2.66 18.19
CA TYR A 108 -14.33 4.07 18.18
C TYR A 108 -13.26 5.14 18.51
N VAL A 109 -12.92 5.96 17.50
CA VAL A 109 -12.07 7.15 17.60
C VAL A 109 -12.93 8.37 17.27
N ASP A 110 -12.77 9.46 18.02
CA ASP A 110 -13.50 10.72 17.87
C ASP A 110 -13.45 11.25 16.41
N HIS A 111 -14.62 11.32 15.76
CA HIS A 111 -14.69 11.26 14.30
C HIS A 111 -14.44 12.60 13.59
N THR A 112 -14.78 13.75 14.18
CA THR A 112 -14.86 14.99 13.39
C THR A 112 -13.50 15.59 13.02
N MET A 113 -12.55 15.67 13.97
CA MET A 113 -11.19 16.14 13.68
C MET A 113 -10.37 15.10 12.90
N PHE A 114 -10.55 13.81 13.22
CA PHE A 114 -9.82 12.72 12.57
C PHE A 114 -10.23 12.57 11.09
N ASP A 115 -11.51 12.75 10.77
CA ASP A 115 -12.01 12.61 9.40
C ASP A 115 -11.48 13.70 8.45
N MET A 116 -11.27 14.93 8.96
CA MET A 116 -10.71 16.03 8.14
C MET A 116 -9.23 15.80 7.83
N VAL A 117 -8.43 15.48 8.85
CA VAL A 117 -7.00 15.16 8.67
C VAL A 117 -6.85 13.97 7.73
N GLN A 118 -7.66 12.92 7.91
CA GLN A 118 -7.68 11.77 7.03
C GLN A 118 -8.07 12.14 5.59
N SER A 119 -9.04 13.03 5.39
CA SER A 119 -9.44 13.49 4.06
C SER A 119 -8.31 14.24 3.35
N LEU A 120 -7.56 15.08 4.06
CA LEU A 120 -6.37 15.76 3.53
C LEU A 120 -5.27 14.75 3.17
N THR A 121 -4.98 13.80 4.06
CA THR A 121 -4.01 12.73 3.79
C THR A 121 -4.41 11.89 2.57
N ILE A 122 -5.71 11.63 2.35
CA ILE A 122 -6.19 10.94 1.14
C ILE A 122 -5.95 11.80 -0.11
N ALA A 123 -6.21 13.11 -0.06
CA ALA A 123 -5.95 14.01 -1.18
C ALA A 123 -4.46 14.04 -1.56
N ASP A 124 -3.57 14.13 -0.58
CA ASP A 124 -2.12 14.06 -0.82
C ASP A 124 -1.68 12.69 -1.34
N SER A 125 -2.27 11.61 -0.84
CA SER A 125 -2.05 10.24 -1.33
C SER A 125 -2.45 10.09 -2.80
N LEU A 126 -3.56 10.72 -3.22
CA LEU A 126 -4.00 10.72 -4.61
C LEU A 126 -3.03 11.50 -5.51
N LYS A 127 -2.54 12.65 -5.05
CA LYS A 127 -1.54 13.46 -5.76
C LYS A 127 -0.23 12.70 -5.93
N PHE A 128 0.30 12.13 -4.85
CA PHE A 128 1.50 11.31 -4.89
C PHE A 128 1.30 10.07 -5.78
N GLY A 129 0.19 9.37 -5.62
CA GLY A 129 -0.14 8.19 -6.42
C GLY A 129 -0.22 8.48 -7.91
N LYS A 130 -0.73 9.66 -8.29
CA LYS A 130 -0.77 10.10 -9.70
C LYS A 130 0.64 10.30 -10.26
N ALA A 131 1.53 10.96 -9.51
CA ALA A 131 2.92 11.15 -9.92
C ALA A 131 3.65 9.81 -10.11
N VAL A 132 3.43 8.85 -9.22
CA VAL A 132 3.96 7.47 -9.36
C VAL A 132 3.40 6.80 -10.62
N LEU A 133 2.08 6.85 -10.81
CA LEU A 133 1.41 6.20 -11.94
C LEU A 133 1.88 6.73 -13.29
N GLU A 134 2.07 8.05 -13.41
CA GLU A 134 2.62 8.69 -14.62
C GLU A 134 4.02 8.14 -14.94
N LYS A 135 4.91 8.04 -13.96
CA LYS A 135 6.25 7.46 -14.16
C LYS A 135 6.19 5.97 -14.53
N MET A 136 5.28 5.21 -13.93
CA MET A 136 5.09 3.80 -14.25
C MET A 136 4.57 3.59 -15.69
N GLY A 137 3.70 4.47 -16.18
CA GLY A 137 3.13 4.39 -17.53
C GLY A 137 4.15 4.57 -18.66
N HIS A 138 5.31 5.15 -18.37
CA HIS A 138 6.43 5.22 -19.32
C HIS A 138 7.29 3.94 -19.36
N ILE A 139 7.12 3.04 -18.39
CA ILE A 139 7.96 1.85 -18.21
C ILE A 139 7.19 0.56 -18.52
N ASN A 140 5.90 0.52 -18.19
CA ASN A 140 5.05 -0.65 -18.40
C ASN A 140 3.61 -0.23 -18.71
N ASN A 141 2.84 -1.16 -19.28
CA ASN A 141 1.40 -1.00 -19.40
C ASN A 141 0.77 -0.79 -18.02
N LEU A 142 -0.15 0.17 -17.94
CA LEU A 142 -0.96 0.39 -16.75
C LEU A 142 -2.23 -0.46 -16.84
N HIS A 143 -2.57 -1.15 -15.76
CA HIS A 143 -3.85 -1.84 -15.68
C HIS A 143 -5.01 -0.83 -15.58
N LYS A 144 -4.76 0.33 -14.97
CA LYS A 144 -5.66 1.50 -14.95
C LYS A 144 -4.86 2.79 -15.12
N ASN A 145 -5.36 3.69 -15.95
CA ASN A 145 -4.74 5.00 -16.21
C ASN A 145 -5.05 6.06 -15.14
N ARG A 146 -5.61 5.64 -14.00
CA ARG A 146 -5.89 6.51 -12.85
C ARG A 146 -5.58 5.78 -11.55
N VAL A 147 -5.28 6.54 -10.51
CA VAL A 147 -5.17 6.00 -9.15
C VAL A 147 -6.54 5.45 -8.74
N GLU A 148 -6.57 4.19 -8.33
CA GLU A 148 -7.78 3.58 -7.77
C GLU A 148 -7.83 3.76 -6.26
N GLN A 149 -9.01 3.64 -5.66
CA GLN A 149 -9.15 3.69 -4.21
C GLN A 149 -9.98 2.53 -3.70
N ALA A 150 -9.63 2.03 -2.52
CA ALA A 150 -10.42 1.06 -1.76
C ALA A 150 -10.00 1.07 -0.28
N GLY A 151 -10.72 0.32 0.55
CA GLY A 151 -10.49 0.25 2.00
C GLY A 151 -9.32 -0.65 2.41
N PHE A 152 -8.11 -0.38 1.92
CA PHE A 152 -6.90 -1.12 2.31
C PHE A 152 -6.53 -0.82 3.77
N ALA A 153 -6.46 -1.85 4.61
CA ALA A 153 -6.16 -1.70 6.04
C ALA A 153 -4.73 -1.18 6.29
N VAL A 154 -3.79 -1.51 5.40
CA VAL A 154 -2.39 -1.04 5.49
C VAL A 154 -2.25 0.46 5.21
N LEU A 155 -3.27 1.11 4.65
CA LEU A 155 -3.29 2.55 4.35
C LEU A 155 -4.12 3.34 5.38
N LYS A 156 -4.64 2.67 6.42
CA LYS A 156 -5.34 3.32 7.53
C LYS A 156 -4.31 3.71 8.60
N ALA A 157 -3.51 4.73 8.29
CA ALA A 157 -2.60 5.38 9.22
C ALA A 157 -3.30 6.49 10.01
#